data_AF-A0A917PQE5-F1
#
_entry.id   AF-A0A917PQE5-F1
#
_cell.length_a   1.000
_cell.length_b   1.000
_cell.length_c   1.000
_cell.angle_alpha   90.00
_cell.angle_beta   90.00
_cell.angle_gamma   90.00
#
_symmetry.space_group_name_H-M   'P 1'
#
loop_
_entity.id
_entity.type
_entity.pdbx_description
1 polymer ?
#
loop_
_entity_poly.entity_id
_entity_poly.type
_entity_poly.pdbx_seq_one_letter_code
_entity_poly.pdbx_strand_id
1 'polypeptide(L)'
;MNVLSAAVNWLVETNLLPLTSIIIEPAKVLFLNNAINHGVLTPLGLSEAAEEGSSILFLLEANPGPGVGQLLAFTFFGIGAARASAPGAAVIQFFGGIHEVYFPFALMKPVLIVALIAGGMTGVTTNMLLGGALRAPAAPGSIIAVIAQTAPGAYVAVILSVILSATVTFVIAAVILRATRGRDLAAEADQFAAAVAQTEANKGKSSAAMDALRAETAGEDEAEDALDRLETEAETAGRLQGGIVPTHPVHNVVFACDAGMGTSAMGASVLRNKIKKAGIEDVTVTN
;
A
#
# COMPACT_ATOMS: atom_id res chain seq x y z
N MET A 1 -8.56 1.52 23.08
CA MET A 1 -7.84 0.39 22.47
C MET A 1 -8.49 -0.96 22.78
N ASN A 2 -8.99 -1.20 24.00
CA ASN A 2 -9.57 -2.51 24.39
C ASN A 2 -10.70 -3.06 23.51
N VAL A 3 -11.57 -2.21 22.93
CA VAL A 3 -12.70 -2.69 22.11
C VAL A 3 -12.25 -3.18 20.72
N LEU A 4 -11.30 -2.49 20.09
CA LEU A 4 -10.77 -2.86 18.77
C LEU A 4 -9.90 -4.11 18.85
N SER A 5 -9.02 -4.19 19.86
CA SER A 5 -8.25 -5.41 20.14
C SER A 5 -9.17 -6.60 20.40
N ALA A 6 -10.21 -6.44 21.23
CA ALA A 6 -11.16 -7.50 21.50
C ALA A 6 -11.93 -7.95 20.25
N ALA A 7 -12.32 -7.01 19.38
CA ALA A 7 -13.01 -7.33 18.12
C ALA A 7 -12.09 -8.11 17.16
N VAL A 8 -10.82 -7.72 17.05
CA VAL A 8 -9.85 -8.42 16.20
C VAL A 8 -9.54 -9.81 16.75
N ASN A 9 -9.31 -9.94 18.06
CA ASN A 9 -9.08 -11.23 18.69
C ASN A 9 -10.28 -12.16 18.52
N TRP A 10 -11.51 -11.62 18.67
CA TRP A 10 -12.72 -12.39 18.41
C TRP A 10 -12.80 -12.89 16.97
N LEU A 11 -12.42 -12.08 15.97
CA LEU A 11 -12.37 -12.51 14.57
C LEU A 11 -11.34 -13.61 14.33
N VAL A 12 -10.19 -13.57 15.01
CA VAL A 12 -9.18 -14.62 14.95
C VAL A 12 -9.71 -15.90 15.58
N GLU A 13 -10.21 -15.84 16.82
CA GLU A 13 -10.72 -16.99 17.58
C GLU A 13 -11.91 -17.68 16.87
N THR A 14 -12.73 -16.90 16.15
CA THR A 14 -13.88 -17.42 15.39
C THR A 14 -13.55 -17.80 13.95
N ASN A 15 -12.29 -17.71 13.52
CA ASN A 15 -11.86 -17.93 12.12
C ASN A 15 -12.56 -17.01 11.10
N LEU A 16 -13.03 -15.84 11.54
CA LEU A 16 -13.72 -14.84 10.73
C LEU A 16 -12.81 -13.71 10.24
N LEU A 17 -11.51 -13.75 10.57
CA LEU A 17 -10.51 -12.80 10.09
C LEU A 17 -10.55 -12.56 8.57
N PRO A 18 -10.80 -13.56 7.69
CA PRO A 18 -10.91 -13.32 6.26
C PRO A 18 -11.99 -12.28 5.89
N LEU A 19 -13.07 -12.17 6.66
CA LEU A 19 -14.14 -11.20 6.39
C LEU A 19 -13.69 -9.74 6.49
N THR A 20 -12.56 -9.47 7.14
CA THR A 20 -11.97 -8.12 7.18
C THR A 20 -11.68 -7.58 5.78
N SER A 21 -11.39 -8.44 4.79
CA SER A 21 -11.14 -8.06 3.40
C SER A 21 -12.35 -7.38 2.73
N ILE A 22 -13.58 -7.63 3.21
CA ILE A 22 -14.79 -6.94 2.71
C ILE A 22 -14.72 -5.44 2.98
N ILE A 23 -14.03 -5.03 4.05
CA ILE A 23 -13.84 -3.62 4.43
C ILE A 23 -12.50 -3.11 3.89
N ILE A 24 -11.43 -3.89 4.07
CA ILE A 24 -10.07 -3.45 3.75
C ILE A 24 -9.90 -3.21 2.25
N GLU A 25 -10.33 -4.13 1.38
CA GLU A 25 -10.07 -4.00 -0.06
C GLU A 25 -10.77 -2.80 -0.71
N PRO A 26 -12.07 -2.53 -0.47
CA PRO A 26 -12.69 -1.29 -0.94
C PRO A 26 -12.05 -0.04 -0.34
N ALA A 27 -11.73 -0.07 0.95
CA ALA A 27 -11.11 1.06 1.64
C ALA A 27 -9.73 1.40 1.06
N LYS A 28 -8.92 0.39 0.70
CA LYS A 28 -7.65 0.59 0.01
C LYS A 28 -7.83 1.35 -1.30
N VAL A 29 -8.74 0.90 -2.16
CA VAL A 29 -9.03 1.54 -3.46
C VAL A 29 -9.53 2.98 -3.30
N LEU A 30 -10.18 3.28 -2.17
CA LEU A 30 -10.63 4.63 -1.80
C LEU A 30 -9.59 5.44 -1.00
N PHE A 31 -8.33 5.01 -0.94
CA PHE A 31 -7.24 5.69 -0.22
C PHE A 31 -7.42 5.78 1.30
N LEU A 32 -8.25 4.93 1.89
CA LEU A 32 -8.42 4.80 3.33
C LEU A 32 -7.44 3.78 3.94
N ASN A 33 -6.46 3.31 3.17
CA ASN A 33 -5.43 2.37 3.60
C ASN A 33 -4.63 2.91 4.80
N ASN A 34 -4.16 4.16 4.78
CA ASN A 34 -3.38 4.75 5.87
C ASN A 34 -4.17 4.80 7.19
N ALA A 35 -5.47 5.07 7.13
CA ALA A 35 -6.33 5.08 8.29
C ALA A 35 -6.49 3.68 8.90
N ILE A 36 -6.63 2.65 8.06
CA ILE A 36 -6.72 1.25 8.49
C ILE A 36 -5.37 0.76 9.01
N ASN A 37 -4.30 0.96 8.24
CA ASN A 37 -2.97 0.47 8.57
C ASN A 37 -2.41 1.15 9.83
N HIS A 38 -2.22 2.47 9.78
CA HIS A 38 -1.58 3.20 10.87
C HIS A 38 -2.52 3.48 12.03
N GLY A 39 -3.82 3.63 11.76
CA GLY A 39 -4.82 3.89 12.79
C GLY A 39 -5.24 2.65 13.58
N VAL A 40 -5.18 1.45 12.97
CA VAL A 40 -5.70 0.22 13.58
C VAL A 40 -4.72 -0.95 13.52
N LEU A 41 -4.35 -1.41 12.33
CA LEU A 41 -3.64 -2.69 12.16
C LEU A 41 -2.21 -2.67 12.72
N THR A 42 -1.45 -1.61 12.44
CA THR A 42 -0.07 -1.47 12.88
C THR A 42 0.04 -1.38 14.41
N PRO A 43 -0.69 -0.49 15.12
CA PRO A 43 -0.65 -0.46 16.58
C PRO A 43 -1.05 -1.79 17.24
N LEU A 44 -2.09 -2.45 16.71
CA LEU A 44 -2.52 -3.75 17.23
C LEU A 44 -1.47 -4.83 16.97
N GLY A 45 -0.96 -4.91 15.74
CA GLY A 45 0.07 -5.89 15.38
C GLY A 45 1.39 -5.66 16.13
N LEU A 46 1.75 -4.41 16.44
CA LEU A 46 2.92 -4.12 17.27
C LEU A 46 2.72 -4.58 18.72
N SER A 47 1.51 -4.43 19.26
CA SER A 47 1.16 -4.94 20.59
C SER A 47 1.23 -6.47 20.63
N GLU A 48 0.64 -7.14 19.64
CA GLU A 48 0.65 -8.60 19.50
C GLU A 48 2.08 -9.13 19.29
N ALA A 49 2.85 -8.52 18.38
CA ALA A 49 4.22 -8.93 18.11
C ALA A 49 5.18 -8.67 19.28
N ALA A 50 4.87 -7.73 20.18
CA ALA A 50 5.65 -7.55 21.41
C ALA A 50 5.49 -8.73 22.39
N GLU A 51 4.35 -9.41 22.35
CA GLU A 51 4.04 -10.56 23.23
C GLU A 51 4.37 -11.89 22.54
N GLU A 52 3.99 -12.05 21.28
CA GLU A 52 4.06 -13.30 20.51
C GLU A 52 5.24 -13.34 19.53
N GLY A 53 5.97 -12.24 19.36
CA GLY A 53 7.12 -12.12 18.45
C GLY A 53 6.75 -11.88 16.97
N SER A 54 5.47 -11.99 16.62
CA SER A 54 4.95 -11.72 15.28
C SER A 54 3.44 -11.45 15.32
N SER A 55 2.87 -10.93 14.23
CA SER A 55 1.43 -10.74 14.08
C SER A 55 0.99 -10.98 12.63
N ILE A 56 -0.18 -11.61 12.47
CA ILE A 56 -0.85 -11.77 11.18
C ILE A 56 -1.39 -10.43 10.67
N LEU A 57 -1.68 -9.47 11.55
CA LEU A 57 -2.30 -8.19 11.20
C LEU A 57 -1.46 -7.35 10.25
N PHE A 58 -0.14 -7.53 10.26
CA PHE A 58 0.76 -6.88 9.31
C PHE A 58 0.58 -7.36 7.86
N LEU A 59 -0.04 -8.53 7.64
CA LEU A 59 -0.29 -9.08 6.30
C LEU A 59 -1.63 -8.65 5.70
N LEU A 60 -2.58 -8.20 6.53
CA LEU A 60 -3.95 -7.91 6.11
C LEU A 60 -4.02 -6.82 5.02
N GLU A 61 -3.10 -5.86 5.05
CA GLU A 61 -2.98 -4.85 4.01
C GLU A 61 -1.75 -5.05 3.12
N ALA A 62 -0.64 -5.53 3.69
CA ALA A 62 0.65 -5.60 3.00
C ALA A 62 0.74 -6.72 1.94
N ASN A 63 -0.16 -7.70 1.96
CA ASN A 63 -0.15 -8.78 0.96
C ASN A 63 -0.29 -8.20 -0.46
N PRO A 64 0.72 -8.32 -1.34
CA PRO A 64 0.66 -7.78 -2.70
C PRO A 64 -0.14 -8.67 -3.67
N GLY A 65 -0.56 -9.87 -3.22
CA GLY A 65 -1.29 -10.87 -4.00
C GLY A 65 -2.53 -10.34 -4.72
N PRO A 66 -3.50 -9.70 -4.04
CA PRO A 66 -4.72 -9.23 -4.69
C PRO A 66 -4.43 -8.25 -5.83
N GLY A 67 -3.58 -7.24 -5.57
CA GLY A 67 -3.21 -6.23 -6.57
C GLY A 67 -2.54 -6.85 -7.80
N VAL A 68 -1.54 -7.72 -7.58
CA VAL A 68 -0.78 -8.29 -8.71
C VAL A 68 -1.66 -9.23 -9.53
N GLY A 69 -2.57 -9.97 -8.88
CA GLY A 69 -3.57 -10.80 -9.57
C GLY A 69 -4.49 -9.97 -10.48
N GLN A 70 -4.95 -8.80 -10.02
CA GLN A 70 -5.76 -7.89 -10.82
C GLN A 70 -4.97 -7.33 -12.00
N LEU A 71 -3.74 -6.88 -11.78
CA LEU A 71 -2.91 -6.30 -12.82
C LEU A 71 -2.55 -7.33 -13.89
N LEU A 72 -2.20 -8.56 -13.49
CA LEU A 72 -1.99 -9.66 -14.44
C LEU A 72 -3.25 -9.95 -15.26
N ALA A 73 -4.44 -9.85 -14.68
CA ALA A 73 -5.68 -10.02 -15.44
C ALA A 73 -5.84 -8.92 -16.50
N PHE A 74 -5.47 -7.68 -16.21
CA PHE A 74 -5.44 -6.61 -17.21
C PHE A 74 -4.34 -6.78 -18.26
N THR A 75 -3.15 -7.27 -17.89
CA THR A 75 -2.08 -7.58 -18.85
C THR A 75 -2.57 -8.52 -19.96
N PHE A 76 -3.29 -9.58 -19.57
CA PHE A 76 -3.74 -10.61 -20.52
C PHE A 76 -5.10 -10.32 -21.15
N PHE A 77 -6.05 -9.73 -20.41
CA PHE A 77 -7.45 -9.61 -20.84
C PHE A 77 -7.99 -8.17 -20.86
N GLY A 78 -7.20 -7.19 -20.44
CA GLY A 78 -7.56 -5.77 -20.54
C GLY A 78 -7.64 -5.29 -21.98
N ILE A 79 -7.99 -4.02 -22.15
CA ILE A 79 -8.02 -3.31 -23.44
C ILE A 79 -7.39 -1.92 -23.30
N GLY A 80 -6.96 -1.35 -24.43
CA GLY A 80 -6.47 0.03 -24.51
C GLY A 80 -5.31 0.33 -23.56
N ALA A 81 -5.29 1.57 -23.04
CA ALA A 81 -4.26 2.07 -22.14
C ALA A 81 -4.14 1.22 -20.86
N ALA A 82 -5.27 0.79 -20.27
CA ALA A 82 -5.23 -0.09 -19.09
C ALA A 82 -4.44 -1.38 -19.35
N ARG A 83 -4.60 -2.01 -20.53
CA ARG A 83 -3.79 -3.20 -20.85
C ARG A 83 -2.31 -2.87 -21.00
N ALA A 84 -2.00 -1.75 -21.63
CA ALA A 84 -0.62 -1.30 -21.84
C ALA A 84 0.09 -1.09 -20.50
N SER A 85 -0.52 -0.31 -19.60
CA SER A 85 0.04 0.09 -18.29
C SER A 85 0.10 -1.01 -17.23
N ALA A 86 -0.68 -2.09 -17.38
CA ALA A 86 -0.80 -3.13 -16.36
C ALA A 86 0.51 -3.87 -16.01
N PRO A 87 1.38 -4.28 -16.96
CA PRO A 87 2.64 -4.97 -16.65
C PRO A 87 3.61 -4.08 -15.87
N GLY A 88 3.79 -2.81 -16.26
CA GLY A 88 4.63 -1.85 -15.54
C GLY A 88 4.10 -1.62 -14.13
N ALA A 89 2.80 -1.38 -13.99
CA ALA A 89 2.12 -1.28 -12.70
C ALA A 89 2.35 -2.51 -11.82
N ALA A 90 2.33 -3.72 -12.40
CA ALA A 90 2.50 -4.96 -11.64
C ALA A 90 3.90 -5.05 -11.02
N VAL A 91 4.92 -4.61 -11.75
CA VAL A 91 6.31 -4.56 -11.25
C VAL A 91 6.44 -3.54 -10.13
N ILE A 92 5.96 -2.31 -10.34
CA ILE A 92 6.01 -1.22 -9.35
C ILE A 92 5.28 -1.63 -8.06
N GLN A 93 4.11 -2.23 -8.18
CA GLN A 93 3.32 -2.68 -7.04
C GLN A 93 3.98 -3.84 -6.29
N PHE A 94 4.40 -4.88 -7.00
CA PHE A 94 4.84 -6.12 -6.39
C PHE A 94 6.24 -5.98 -5.76
N PHE A 95 7.18 -5.37 -6.48
CA PHE A 95 8.56 -5.17 -6.02
C PHE A 95 8.79 -3.84 -5.33
N GLY A 96 8.16 -2.76 -5.81
CA GLY A 96 8.26 -1.43 -5.19
C GLY A 96 7.33 -1.27 -3.98
N GLY A 97 6.25 -2.04 -3.89
CA GLY A 97 5.32 -1.98 -2.76
C GLY A 97 4.36 -0.79 -2.81
N ILE A 98 4.26 -0.10 -3.95
CA ILE A 98 3.33 1.01 -4.15
C ILE A 98 1.98 0.40 -4.58
N HIS A 99 1.12 0.11 -3.60
CA HIS A 99 -0.18 -0.55 -3.88
C HIS A 99 -1.15 0.35 -4.63
N GLU A 100 -0.94 1.66 -4.60
CA GLU A 100 -1.85 2.62 -5.21
C GLU A 100 -1.95 2.48 -6.73
N VAL A 101 -0.90 1.98 -7.40
CA VAL A 101 -0.86 1.87 -8.87
C VAL A 101 -1.91 0.92 -9.44
N TYR A 102 -2.48 -0.01 -8.66
CA TYR A 102 -3.60 -0.84 -9.12
C TYR A 102 -4.97 -0.20 -8.89
N PHE A 103 -5.09 0.85 -8.08
CA PHE A 103 -6.40 1.43 -7.74
C PHE A 103 -7.14 2.02 -8.95
N PRO A 104 -6.49 2.70 -9.93
CA PRO A 104 -7.19 3.16 -11.14
C PRO A 104 -7.90 2.03 -11.88
N PHE A 105 -7.31 0.83 -11.91
CA PHE A 105 -7.86 -0.35 -12.56
C PHE A 105 -9.15 -0.83 -11.89
N ALA A 106 -9.18 -0.79 -10.55
CA ALA A 106 -10.37 -1.11 -9.76
C ALA A 106 -11.45 0.00 -9.88
N LEU A 107 -11.05 1.27 -9.88
CA LEU A 107 -11.97 2.42 -9.96
C LEU A 107 -12.64 2.55 -11.33
N MET A 108 -11.89 2.29 -12.41
CA MET A 108 -12.44 2.26 -13.76
C MET A 108 -13.58 1.23 -13.88
N LYS A 109 -13.49 0.15 -13.09
CA LYS A 109 -14.45 -0.96 -13.15
C LYS A 109 -14.75 -1.52 -11.75
N PRO A 110 -15.59 -0.84 -10.95
CA PRO A 110 -15.76 -1.13 -9.50
C PRO A 110 -16.17 -2.56 -9.15
N VAL A 111 -16.81 -3.29 -10.06
CA VAL A 111 -17.10 -4.72 -9.88
C VAL A 111 -15.84 -5.58 -9.66
N LEU A 112 -14.67 -5.13 -10.12
CA LEU A 112 -13.38 -5.78 -9.87
C LEU A 112 -12.96 -5.75 -8.39
N ILE A 113 -13.55 -4.91 -7.56
CA ILE A 113 -13.34 -4.92 -6.11
C ILE A 113 -13.76 -6.27 -5.51
N VAL A 114 -14.75 -6.97 -6.10
CA VAL A 114 -15.12 -8.33 -5.67
C VAL A 114 -13.95 -9.31 -5.85
N ALA A 115 -13.17 -9.16 -6.91
CA ALA A 115 -11.98 -9.99 -7.15
C ALA A 115 -10.87 -9.70 -6.13
N LEU A 116 -10.70 -8.42 -5.76
CA LEU A 116 -9.76 -8.01 -4.71
C LEU A 116 -10.19 -8.57 -3.35
N ILE A 117 -11.46 -8.44 -2.98
CA ILE A 117 -12.03 -9.01 -1.75
C ILE A 117 -11.77 -10.52 -1.69
N ALA A 118 -12.14 -11.26 -2.74
CA ALA A 118 -11.95 -12.71 -2.77
C ALA A 118 -10.47 -13.13 -2.67
N GLY A 119 -9.58 -12.41 -3.34
CA GLY A 119 -8.14 -12.63 -3.20
C GLY A 119 -7.62 -12.30 -1.80
N GLY A 120 -8.02 -11.17 -1.23
CA GLY A 120 -7.68 -10.76 0.13
C GLY A 120 -8.14 -11.81 1.15
N MET A 121 -9.40 -12.25 1.06
CA MET A 121 -9.97 -13.32 1.88
C MET A 121 -9.15 -14.60 1.77
N THR A 122 -8.75 -14.97 0.54
CA THR A 122 -7.93 -16.17 0.30
C THR A 122 -6.56 -16.07 0.97
N GLY A 123 -5.90 -14.92 0.85
CA GLY A 123 -4.61 -14.67 1.48
C GLY A 123 -4.70 -14.71 3.01
N VAL A 124 -5.67 -14.00 3.59
CA VAL A 124 -5.91 -13.98 5.04
C VAL A 124 -6.23 -15.38 5.56
N THR A 125 -7.10 -16.13 4.86
CA THR A 125 -7.43 -17.51 5.23
C THR A 125 -6.20 -18.41 5.20
N THR A 126 -5.37 -18.29 4.17
CA THR A 126 -4.14 -19.09 4.04
C THR A 126 -3.18 -18.83 5.20
N ASN A 127 -2.97 -17.55 5.56
CA ASN A 127 -2.12 -17.19 6.69
C ASN A 127 -2.72 -17.66 8.02
N MET A 128 -4.03 -17.48 8.22
CA MET A 128 -4.71 -17.91 9.45
C MET A 128 -4.63 -19.43 9.66
N LEU A 129 -4.81 -20.23 8.61
CA LEU A 129 -4.77 -21.69 8.69
C LEU A 129 -3.35 -22.26 8.80
N LEU A 130 -2.36 -21.61 8.19
CA LEU A 130 -0.99 -22.12 8.09
C LEU A 130 0.01 -21.41 9.01
N GLY A 131 -0.44 -20.44 9.82
CA GLY A 131 0.42 -19.69 10.74
C GLY A 131 1.31 -18.65 10.05
N GLY A 132 0.78 -17.95 9.05
CA GLY A 132 1.48 -16.85 8.37
C GLY A 132 1.46 -15.56 9.19
N ALA A 133 2.64 -15.00 9.48
CA ALA A 133 2.79 -13.78 10.27
C ALA A 133 4.10 -13.03 9.92
N LEU A 134 4.15 -11.73 10.23
CA LEU A 134 5.35 -10.89 10.15
C LEU A 134 5.80 -10.44 11.53
N ARG A 135 7.10 -10.18 11.70
CA ARG A 135 7.69 -9.67 12.95
C ARG A 135 7.46 -8.18 13.17
N ALA A 136 7.24 -7.46 12.07
CA ALA A 136 7.04 -6.02 12.04
C ALA A 136 6.28 -5.65 10.75
N PRO A 137 5.71 -4.43 10.66
CA PRO A 137 5.09 -3.96 9.43
C PRO A 137 6.06 -4.03 8.23
N ALA A 138 5.55 -4.46 7.08
CA ALA A 138 6.28 -4.36 5.81
C ALA A 138 6.13 -2.94 5.25
N ALA A 139 7.23 -2.19 5.17
CA ALA A 139 7.27 -0.85 4.63
C ALA A 139 8.48 -0.67 3.70
N PRO A 140 8.28 -0.39 2.40
CA PRO A 140 7.00 -0.37 1.68
C PRO A 140 6.33 -1.77 1.64
N GLY A 141 5.07 -1.87 1.21
CA GLY A 141 4.31 -3.12 1.14
C GLY A 141 4.75 -4.09 0.03
N SER A 142 6.03 -4.13 -0.30
CA SER A 142 6.58 -4.96 -1.37
C SER A 142 6.74 -6.42 -0.95
N ILE A 143 6.80 -7.34 -1.91
CA ILE A 143 7.13 -8.74 -1.62
C ILE A 143 8.48 -8.87 -0.90
N ILE A 144 9.44 -8.00 -1.23
CA ILE A 144 10.78 -8.01 -0.62
C ILE A 144 10.67 -7.70 0.87
N ALA A 145 9.93 -6.63 1.22
CA ALA A 145 9.70 -6.26 2.62
C ALA A 145 8.86 -7.32 3.36
N VAL A 146 7.83 -7.87 2.72
CA VAL A 146 7.01 -8.95 3.28
C VAL A 146 7.87 -10.17 3.63
N ILE A 147 8.72 -10.64 2.71
CA ILE A 147 9.62 -11.78 2.95
C ILE A 147 10.68 -11.44 4.00
N ALA A 148 11.25 -10.24 3.96
CA ALA A 148 12.23 -9.78 4.96
C ALA A 148 11.66 -9.80 6.38
N GLN A 149 10.40 -9.36 6.54
CA GLN A 149 9.73 -9.29 7.84
C GLN A 149 9.01 -10.59 8.23
N THR A 150 9.01 -11.62 7.39
CA THR A 150 8.32 -12.87 7.69
C THR A 150 8.91 -13.53 8.94
N ALA A 151 8.03 -13.98 9.84
CA ALA A 151 8.42 -14.69 11.05
C ALA A 151 9.13 -16.01 10.71
N PRO A 152 10.12 -16.47 11.50
CA PRO A 152 10.75 -17.76 11.26
C PRO A 152 9.70 -18.88 11.27
N GLY A 153 9.73 -19.77 10.29
CA GLY A 153 8.72 -20.84 10.14
C GLY A 153 7.45 -20.44 9.37
N ALA A 154 7.17 -19.15 9.19
CA ALA A 154 5.96 -18.67 8.50
C ALA A 154 6.11 -18.50 6.97
N TYR A 155 7.31 -18.67 6.42
CA TYR A 155 7.60 -18.41 4.99
C TYR A 155 6.68 -19.15 4.02
N VAL A 156 6.41 -20.43 4.28
CA VAL A 156 5.54 -21.23 3.40
C VAL A 156 4.12 -20.66 3.39
N ALA A 157 3.57 -20.36 4.56
CA ALA A 157 2.25 -19.77 4.70
C ALA A 157 2.16 -18.42 3.97
N VAL A 158 3.14 -17.52 4.20
CA VAL A 158 3.16 -16.19 3.59
C VAL A 158 3.29 -16.27 2.08
N ILE A 159 4.25 -17.05 1.54
CA ILE A 159 4.44 -17.20 0.09
C ILE A 159 3.18 -17.80 -0.56
N LEU A 160 2.60 -18.85 0.03
CA LEU A 160 1.37 -19.43 -0.47
C LEU A 160 0.21 -18.44 -0.43
N SER A 161 0.09 -17.63 0.63
CA SER A 161 -0.96 -16.62 0.72
C SER A 161 -0.88 -15.59 -0.41
N VAL A 162 0.32 -15.17 -0.81
CA VAL A 162 0.53 -14.25 -1.92
C VAL A 162 0.13 -14.91 -3.25
N ILE A 163 0.61 -16.14 -3.50
CA ILE A 163 0.35 -16.87 -4.75
C ILE A 163 -1.15 -17.18 -4.90
N LEU A 164 -1.79 -17.72 -3.86
CA LEU A 164 -3.20 -18.09 -3.89
C LEU A 164 -4.10 -16.86 -4.01
N SER A 165 -3.76 -15.78 -3.29
CA SER A 165 -4.46 -14.51 -3.40
C SER A 165 -4.39 -13.94 -4.81
N ALA A 166 -3.20 -13.88 -5.40
CA ALA A 166 -3.00 -13.45 -6.79
C ALA A 166 -3.76 -14.33 -7.78
N THR A 167 -3.74 -15.64 -7.57
CA THR A 167 -4.44 -16.61 -8.45
C THR A 167 -5.95 -16.39 -8.41
N VAL A 168 -6.54 -16.27 -7.22
CA VAL A 168 -7.99 -16.06 -7.06
C VAL A 168 -8.42 -14.72 -7.66
N THR A 169 -7.69 -13.63 -7.36
CA THR A 169 -8.01 -12.33 -7.95
C THR A 169 -7.86 -12.37 -9.47
N PHE A 170 -6.79 -12.96 -9.99
CA PHE A 170 -6.57 -13.11 -11.42
C PHE A 170 -7.72 -13.83 -12.10
N VAL A 171 -8.14 -14.99 -11.59
CA VAL A 171 -9.21 -15.78 -12.20
C VAL A 171 -10.53 -15.01 -12.22
N ILE A 172 -10.93 -14.41 -11.09
CA ILE A 172 -12.19 -13.69 -11.00
C ILE A 172 -12.15 -12.43 -11.89
N ALA A 173 -11.05 -11.66 -11.84
CA ALA A 173 -10.88 -10.47 -12.66
C ALA A 173 -10.86 -10.84 -14.16
N ALA A 174 -10.16 -11.91 -14.55
CA ALA A 174 -10.12 -12.38 -15.93
C ALA A 174 -11.52 -12.76 -16.44
N VAL A 175 -12.32 -13.46 -15.64
CA VAL A 175 -13.71 -13.78 -15.98
C VAL A 175 -14.53 -12.50 -16.17
N ILE A 176 -14.43 -11.54 -15.24
CA ILE A 176 -15.14 -10.27 -15.33
C ILE A 176 -14.74 -9.51 -16.59
N LEU A 177 -13.45 -9.32 -16.85
CA LEU A 177 -12.92 -8.58 -18.01
C LEU A 177 -13.35 -9.24 -19.33
N ARG A 178 -13.26 -10.57 -19.42
CA ARG A 178 -13.72 -11.30 -20.62
C ARG A 178 -15.22 -11.20 -20.83
N ALA A 179 -16.01 -11.31 -19.76
CA ALA A 179 -17.47 -11.26 -19.83
C ALA A 179 -17.99 -9.86 -20.20
N THR A 180 -17.26 -8.80 -19.88
CA THR A 180 -17.66 -7.42 -20.19
C THR A 180 -16.99 -6.81 -21.41
N ARG A 181 -16.00 -7.48 -21.99
CA ARG A 181 -15.17 -6.97 -23.10
C ARG A 181 -15.94 -6.29 -24.23
N GLY A 182 -17.08 -6.84 -24.65
CA GLY A 182 -17.89 -6.23 -25.72
C GLY A 182 -18.46 -4.87 -25.35
N ARG A 183 -18.87 -4.70 -24.08
CA ARG A 183 -19.32 -3.40 -23.54
C ARG A 183 -18.16 -2.44 -23.36
N ASP A 184 -17.03 -2.96 -22.86
CA ASP A 184 -15.84 -2.15 -22.59
C ASP A 184 -15.23 -1.61 -23.89
N LEU A 185 -15.30 -2.35 -25.00
CA LEU A 185 -14.88 -1.88 -26.34
C LEU A 185 -15.84 -0.84 -26.94
N ALA A 186 -17.12 -0.88 -26.57
CA ALA A 186 -18.12 0.06 -27.03
C ALA A 186 -18.13 1.36 -26.22
N ALA A 187 -17.59 1.32 -25.00
CA ALA A 187 -17.40 2.49 -24.16
C ALA A 187 -16.07 3.18 -24.53
N GLU A 188 -16.08 4.52 -24.61
CA GLU A 188 -14.93 5.29 -25.09
C GLU A 188 -13.64 5.08 -24.29
N ALA A 189 -12.50 5.27 -24.96
CA ALA A 189 -11.14 4.95 -24.50
C ALA A 189 -10.62 5.77 -23.30
N ASP A 190 -11.37 6.75 -22.79
CA ASP A 190 -10.90 7.71 -21.78
C ASP A 190 -11.18 7.29 -20.32
N GLN A 191 -11.85 6.15 -20.11
CA GLN A 191 -12.21 5.69 -18.75
C GLN A 191 -11.00 5.44 -17.85
N PHE A 192 -9.88 4.98 -18.43
CA PHE A 192 -8.68 4.71 -17.65
C PHE A 192 -8.00 5.99 -17.18
N ALA A 193 -7.87 7.00 -18.05
CA ALA A 193 -7.30 8.29 -17.69
C ALA A 193 -8.15 9.00 -16.61
N ALA A 194 -9.48 8.95 -16.74
CA ALA A 194 -10.39 9.44 -15.71
C ALA A 194 -10.21 8.71 -14.37
N ALA A 195 -9.99 7.39 -14.38
CA ALA A 195 -9.74 6.63 -13.16
C ALA A 195 -8.39 6.96 -12.52
N VAL A 196 -7.34 7.22 -13.32
CA VAL A 196 -6.04 7.71 -12.81
C VAL A 196 -6.23 9.09 -12.17
N ALA A 197 -6.96 10.00 -12.81
CA ALA A 197 -7.26 11.32 -12.23
C ALA A 197 -8.07 11.22 -10.93
N GLN A 198 -9.08 10.35 -10.87
CA GLN A 198 -9.85 10.10 -9.65
C GLN A 198 -8.98 9.51 -8.53
N THR A 199 -8.02 8.65 -8.88
CA THR A 199 -7.07 8.06 -7.94
C THR A 199 -6.22 9.15 -7.28
N GLU A 200 -5.68 10.08 -8.06
CA GLU A 200 -4.93 11.22 -7.52
C GLU A 200 -5.80 12.17 -6.69
N ALA A 201 -7.04 12.42 -7.12
CA ALA A 201 -7.99 13.22 -6.37
C ALA A 201 -8.29 12.61 -4.99
N ASN A 202 -8.48 11.29 -4.93
CA ASN A 202 -8.67 10.56 -3.68
C ASN A 202 -7.41 10.58 -2.81
N LYS A 203 -6.22 10.53 -3.41
CA LYS A 203 -4.94 10.64 -2.71
C LYS A 203 -4.67 12.05 -2.18
N GLY A 204 -5.22 13.07 -2.85
CA GLY A 204 -5.01 14.49 -2.54
C GLY A 204 -3.65 15.05 -2.99
N LYS A 205 -2.83 14.26 -3.70
CA LYS A 205 -1.55 14.66 -4.29
C LYS A 205 -1.22 13.81 -5.52
N SER A 206 -0.49 14.38 -6.49
CA SER A 206 0.09 13.60 -7.59
C SER A 206 1.20 12.66 -7.08
N SER A 207 1.50 11.64 -7.86
CA SER A 207 2.55 10.65 -7.55
C SER A 207 3.34 10.33 -8.80
N ALA A 208 4.65 10.18 -8.70
CA ALA A 208 5.50 9.71 -9.81
C ALA A 208 5.00 8.36 -10.35
N ALA A 209 4.48 7.50 -9.47
CA ALA A 209 3.87 6.24 -9.86
C ALA A 209 2.60 6.39 -10.73
N MET A 210 1.81 7.45 -10.54
CA MET A 210 0.64 7.74 -11.38
C MET A 210 1.04 8.38 -12.70
N ASP A 211 2.09 9.20 -12.69
CA ASP A 211 2.67 9.76 -13.91
C ASP A 211 3.23 8.64 -14.80
N ALA A 212 3.90 7.64 -14.22
CA ALA A 212 4.38 6.47 -14.95
C ALA A 212 3.23 5.69 -15.64
N LEU A 213 2.05 5.60 -15.02
CA LEU A 213 0.88 4.96 -15.63
C LEU A 213 0.35 5.75 -16.85
N ARG A 214 0.54 7.07 -16.86
CA ARG A 214 0.18 7.94 -18.00
C ARG A 214 1.25 7.94 -19.10
N ALA A 215 2.51 7.79 -18.70
CA ALA A 215 3.68 7.99 -19.55
C ALA A 215 4.06 6.79 -20.41
N GLU A 216 3.36 5.66 -20.37
CA GLU A 216 3.66 4.52 -21.27
C GLU A 216 3.34 4.78 -22.76
N THR A 217 2.94 6.01 -23.11
CA THR A 217 2.94 6.52 -24.50
C THR A 217 4.08 7.52 -24.80
N ALA A 218 4.99 7.79 -23.86
CA ALA A 218 6.05 8.79 -23.99
C ALA A 218 7.46 8.18 -24.10
N GLY A 219 8.36 8.92 -24.74
CA GLY A 219 9.70 8.47 -25.13
C GLY A 219 10.66 8.14 -23.97
N GLU A 220 11.78 7.52 -24.31
CA GLU A 220 12.79 6.95 -23.38
C GLU A 220 13.26 7.94 -22.29
N ASP A 221 13.35 9.24 -22.60
CA ASP A 221 13.80 10.28 -21.66
C ASP A 221 12.79 10.56 -20.50
N GLU A 222 11.48 10.43 -20.76
CA GLU A 222 10.44 10.65 -19.74
C GLU A 222 10.30 9.44 -18.80
N ALA A 223 10.64 8.24 -19.28
CA ALA A 223 10.66 7.02 -18.47
C ALA A 223 11.81 7.03 -17.44
N GLU A 224 12.97 7.58 -17.80
CA GLU A 224 14.14 7.65 -16.91
C GLU A 224 13.92 8.63 -15.74
N ASP A 225 13.36 9.82 -15.99
CA ASP A 225 12.97 10.79 -14.95
C ASP A 225 11.83 10.25 -14.05
N ALA A 226 10.88 9.48 -14.62
CA ALA A 226 9.85 8.82 -13.83
C ALA A 226 10.41 7.73 -12.91
N LEU A 227 11.39 6.95 -13.37
CA LEU A 227 12.08 5.93 -12.57
C LEU A 227 12.86 6.54 -11.41
N ASP A 228 13.62 7.61 -11.64
CA ASP A 228 14.42 8.30 -10.59
C ASP A 228 13.51 8.90 -9.49
N ARG A 229 12.35 9.44 -9.88
CA ARG A 229 11.34 9.94 -8.94
C ARG A 229 10.60 8.82 -8.21
N LEU A 230 10.36 7.68 -8.86
CA LEU A 230 9.77 6.49 -8.26
C LEU A 230 10.66 5.89 -7.17
N GLU A 231 11.97 5.83 -7.41
CA GLU A 231 12.95 5.41 -6.40
C GLU A 231 12.89 6.34 -5.18
N THR A 232 12.82 7.65 -5.41
CA THR A 232 12.68 8.64 -4.34
C THR A 232 11.36 8.47 -3.55
N GLU A 233 10.23 8.19 -4.22
CA GLU A 233 8.94 7.94 -3.55
C GLU A 233 8.95 6.65 -2.72
N ALA A 234 9.54 5.57 -3.25
CA ALA A 234 9.68 4.30 -2.54
C ALA A 234 10.56 4.43 -1.29
N GLU A 235 11.65 5.21 -1.37
CA GLU A 235 12.52 5.52 -0.23
C GLU A 235 11.83 6.41 0.82
N THR A 236 10.97 7.33 0.39
CA THR A 236 10.30 8.28 1.28
C THR A 236 9.01 7.72 1.89
N ALA A 237 8.36 6.73 1.27
CA ALA A 237 7.18 6.05 1.80
C ALA A 237 7.44 5.39 3.16
N GLY A 238 8.69 5.00 3.46
CA GLY A 238 9.10 4.46 4.77
C GLY A 238 9.49 5.52 5.82
N ARG A 239 9.58 6.81 5.47
CA ARG A 239 9.94 7.90 6.38
C ARG A 239 8.69 8.67 6.81
N LEU A 240 8.05 8.18 7.88
CA LEU A 240 7.02 8.90 8.66
C LEU A 240 5.98 9.68 7.80
N GLN A 241 5.10 8.98 7.07
CA GLN A 241 3.87 9.59 6.54
C GLN A 241 2.78 9.79 7.61
N GLY A 242 3.19 10.15 8.84
CA GLY A 242 2.33 10.58 9.95
C GLY A 242 2.46 12.07 10.27
N GLY A 243 3.31 12.81 9.54
CA GLY A 243 3.33 14.26 9.63
C GLY A 243 2.13 14.85 8.90
N ILE A 244 1.31 15.63 9.61
CA ILE A 244 0.44 16.62 8.97
C ILE A 244 1.34 17.39 8.01
N VAL A 245 1.16 17.23 6.69
CA VAL A 245 1.88 18.07 5.72
C VAL A 245 1.38 19.48 5.97
N PRO A 246 2.25 20.38 6.46
CA PRO A 246 1.83 21.73 6.77
C PRO A 246 1.34 22.39 5.47
N THR A 247 0.08 22.81 5.43
CA THR A 247 -0.46 23.60 4.29
C THR A 247 0.14 25.01 4.23
N HIS A 248 1.02 25.33 5.18
CA HIS A 248 1.73 26.60 5.31
C HIS A 248 3.22 26.34 5.61
N PRO A 249 4.12 27.24 5.21
CA PRO A 249 5.53 27.15 5.54
C PRO A 249 5.75 27.00 7.06
N VAL A 250 6.56 26.02 7.46
CA VAL A 250 6.92 25.82 8.86
C VAL A 250 8.09 26.70 9.19
N HIS A 251 7.90 27.63 10.12
CA HIS A 251 8.95 28.52 10.60
C HIS A 251 9.51 28.10 11.97
N ASN A 252 8.82 27.20 12.68
CA ASN A 252 9.17 26.83 14.05
C ASN A 252 9.03 25.31 14.26
N VAL A 253 10.07 24.70 14.82
CA VAL A 253 10.09 23.27 15.21
C VAL A 253 10.50 23.16 16.68
N VAL A 254 9.67 22.51 17.50
CA VAL A 254 9.95 22.30 18.92
C VAL A 254 10.23 20.82 19.17
N PHE A 255 11.38 20.52 19.76
CA PHE A 255 11.79 19.16 20.07
C PHE A 255 11.42 18.81 21.52
N ALA A 256 10.34 18.05 21.72
CA ALA A 256 9.91 17.61 23.04
C ALA A 256 10.28 16.13 23.25
N CYS A 257 10.91 15.80 24.38
CA CYS A 257 11.24 14.43 24.74
C CYS A 257 10.77 14.13 26.17
N ASP A 258 10.05 13.01 26.33
CA ASP A 258 9.57 12.51 27.63
C ASP A 258 10.73 12.03 28.53
N ALA A 259 11.92 11.80 27.95
CA ALA A 259 13.11 11.36 28.68
C ALA A 259 13.92 12.50 29.36
N GLY A 260 13.48 13.76 29.26
CA GLY A 260 14.06 14.92 29.96
C GLY A 260 14.80 15.95 29.09
N MET A 261 15.18 17.10 29.70
CA MET A 261 15.74 18.27 29.00
C MET A 261 17.06 18.00 28.24
N GLY A 262 17.84 16.99 28.63
CA GLY A 262 19.13 16.68 28.00
C GLY A 262 19.02 16.02 26.63
N THR A 263 18.06 15.10 26.47
CA THR A 263 17.82 14.40 25.21
C THR A 263 17.10 15.30 24.20
N SER A 264 16.21 16.18 24.67
CA SER A 264 15.56 17.17 23.80
C SER A 264 16.54 18.22 23.27
N ALA A 265 17.46 18.72 24.10
CA ALA A 265 18.51 19.66 23.68
C ALA A 265 19.47 19.07 22.65
N MET A 266 19.83 17.79 22.78
CA MET A 266 20.69 17.10 21.82
C MET A 266 19.97 16.90 20.48
N GLY A 267 18.72 16.44 20.49
CA GLY A 267 17.89 16.28 19.29
C GLY A 267 17.69 17.59 18.53
N ALA A 268 17.35 18.67 19.24
CA ALA A 268 17.22 20.00 18.64
C ALA A 268 18.54 20.52 18.05
N SER A 269 19.67 20.25 18.71
CA SER A 269 21.00 20.67 18.21
C SER A 269 21.38 19.96 16.90
N VAL A 270 21.13 18.64 16.82
CA VAL A 270 21.38 17.87 15.60
C VAL A 270 20.51 18.38 14.45
N LEU A 271 19.23 18.65 14.72
CA LEU A 271 18.31 19.15 13.71
C LEU A 271 18.67 20.56 13.23
N ARG A 272 19.02 21.49 14.13
CA ARG A 272 19.53 22.83 13.78
C ARG A 272 20.71 22.75 12.82
N ASN A 273 21.67 21.89 13.11
CA ASN A 273 22.86 21.74 12.28
C ASN A 273 22.53 21.21 10.88
N LYS A 274 21.57 20.28 10.78
CA LYS A 274 21.10 19.75 9.48
C LYS A 274 20.36 20.82 8.66
N ILE A 275 19.47 21.58 9.27
CA ILE A 275 18.72 22.68 8.63
C ILE A 275 19.68 23.75 8.11
N LYS A 276 20.65 24.16 8.94
CA LYS A 276 21.68 25.12 8.53
C LYS A 276 22.55 24.60 7.38
N LYS A 277 22.93 23.32 7.41
CA LYS A 277 23.72 22.70 6.34
C LYS A 277 22.93 22.58 5.02
N ALA A 278 21.61 22.48 5.09
CA ALA A 278 20.72 22.47 3.95
C ALA A 278 20.40 23.88 3.39
N GLY A 279 20.95 24.95 3.97
CA GLY A 279 20.75 26.32 3.50
C GLY A 279 19.35 26.89 3.81
N ILE A 280 18.63 26.30 4.77
CA ILE A 280 17.30 26.74 5.16
C ILE A 280 17.44 27.74 6.31
N GLU A 281 17.13 29.02 6.06
CA GLU A 281 17.36 30.11 7.03
C GLU A 281 16.10 30.51 7.82
N ASP A 282 14.91 30.20 7.29
CA ASP A 282 13.63 30.69 7.82
C ASP A 282 12.99 29.74 8.87
N VAL A 283 13.77 28.83 9.45
CA VAL A 283 13.28 27.81 10.40
C VAL A 283 14.04 27.87 11.72
N THR A 284 13.30 28.16 12.79
CA THR A 284 13.81 28.17 14.17
C THR A 284 13.54 26.81 14.84
N VAL A 285 14.56 26.24 15.50
CA VAL A 285 14.41 24.98 16.25
C VAL A 285 14.74 25.17 17.73
N THR A 286 13.78 24.87 18.60
CA THR A 286 13.88 24.94 20.06
C THR A 286 13.64 23.57 20.71
N ASN A 287 13.89 23.45 22.02
CA ASN A 287 13.72 22.24 22.82
C ASN A 287 13.08 22.54 24.17
#